data_AF-A0A5J4S1Q9-F1
#
_entry.id   AF-A0A5J4S1Q9-F1
#
_cell.length_a   1.000
_cell.length_b   1.000
_cell.length_c   1.000
_cell.angle_alpha   90.00
_cell.angle_beta   90.00
_cell.angle_gamma   90.00
#
_symmetry.space_group_name_H-M   'P 1'
#
loop_
_entity.id
_entity.type
_entity.pdbx_description
1 polymer ?
#
loop_
_entity_poly.entity_id
_entity_poly.type
_entity_poly.pdbx_seq_one_letter_code
_entity_poly.pdbx_strand_id
1 'polypeptide(L)'
;MNIHELKEKPLWQMTGEEFLFLQQNSEHKETQPVTLNDTSKRYVYGISGIARLFGCSIPTANRIKQSGKIDKAITQIGRKIIVEAELALELAGRKQGGRR
;
A
#
# COMPACT_ATOMS: atom_id res chain seq x y z
N MET A 1 27.75 26.88 8.84
CA MET A 1 28.74 25.82 8.51
C MET A 1 28.28 25.14 7.22
N ASN A 2 29.18 24.89 6.26
CA ASN A 2 28.82 24.25 4.99
C ASN A 2 28.64 22.72 5.17
N ILE A 3 27.43 22.21 4.99
CA ILE A 3 27.09 20.78 5.19
C ILE A 3 27.94 19.86 4.31
N HIS A 4 28.33 20.31 3.12
CA HIS A 4 29.14 19.51 2.19
C HIS A 4 30.55 19.26 2.73
N GLU A 5 31.20 20.31 3.23
CA GLU A 5 32.55 20.26 3.82
C GLU A 5 32.57 19.41 5.11
N LEU A 6 31.51 19.46 5.93
CA LEU A 6 31.38 18.64 7.13
C LEU A 6 31.25 17.13 6.82
N LYS A 7 30.70 16.76 5.66
CA LYS A 7 30.56 15.35 5.24
C LYS A 7 31.85 14.76 4.67
N GLU A 8 32.76 15.59 4.17
CA GLU A 8 34.05 15.15 3.64
C GLU A 8 35.09 14.92 4.75
N LYS A 9 34.90 15.56 5.91
CA LYS A 9 35.74 15.33 7.08
C LYS A 9 35.47 13.96 7.70
N PRO A 10 36.51 13.24 8.15
CA PRO A 10 36.31 12.03 8.92
C PRO A 10 35.78 12.36 10.33
N LEU A 11 34.93 11.49 10.89
CA LEU A 11 34.23 11.72 12.17
C LEU A 11 35.17 12.04 13.35
N TRP A 12 36.38 11.49 13.37
CA TRP A 12 37.36 11.71 14.45
C TRP A 12 37.99 13.11 14.43
N GLN A 13 37.88 13.83 13.32
CA GLN A 13 38.34 15.21 13.17
C GLN A 13 37.20 16.23 13.36
N MET A 14 35.98 15.73 13.57
CA MET A 14 34.77 16.53 13.71
C MET A 14 34.56 16.90 15.18
N THR A 15 34.21 18.15 15.42
CA THR A 15 33.78 18.62 16.75
C THR A 15 32.34 18.18 17.03
N GLY A 16 31.99 18.02 18.31
CA GLY A 16 30.63 17.59 18.70
C GLY A 16 29.53 18.55 18.23
N GLU A 17 29.86 19.85 18.08
CA GLU A 17 28.94 20.86 17.55
C GLU A 17 28.67 20.65 16.05
N GLU A 18 29.73 20.38 15.27
CA GLU A 18 29.58 20.05 13.85
C GLU A 18 28.74 18.77 13.67
N PHE A 19 28.91 17.76 14.54
CA PHE A 19 28.13 16.52 14.51
C PHE A 19 26.64 16.76 14.78
N LEU A 20 26.33 17.53 15.83
CA LEU A 20 24.94 17.86 16.18
C LEU A 20 24.27 18.69 15.08
N PHE A 21 25.03 19.57 14.41
CA PHE A 21 24.58 20.32 13.25
C PHE A 21 24.24 19.41 12.06
N LEU A 22 25.05 18.38 11.76
CA LEU A 22 24.68 17.40 10.73
C LEU A 22 23.39 16.65 11.10
N GLN A 23 23.25 16.23 12.35
CA GLN A 23 22.09 15.46 12.83
C GLN A 23 20.77 16.20 12.61
N GLN A 24 20.71 17.48 12.99
CA GLN A 24 19.52 18.32 12.80
C GLN A 24 19.19 18.57 11.32
N ASN A 25 20.21 18.64 10.46
CA ASN A 25 20.04 18.80 9.02
C ASN A 25 19.70 17.50 8.28
N SER A 26 19.97 16.32 8.86
CA SER A 26 19.55 15.03 8.30
C SER A 26 18.02 14.83 8.31
N GLU A 27 17.32 15.47 9.25
CA GLU A 27 15.85 15.35 9.36
C GLU A 27 15.11 16.06 8.22
N HIS A 28 15.79 16.92 7.46
CA HIS A 28 15.27 17.59 6.27
C HIS A 28 15.57 16.84 4.97
N LYS A 29 16.13 15.63 5.03
CA LYS A 29 16.06 14.73 3.89
C LYS A 29 14.73 14.01 3.96
N GLU A 30 13.71 14.74 3.51
CA GLU A 30 12.42 14.27 3.04
C GLU A 30 12.28 12.75 3.17
N THR A 31 11.89 12.31 4.36
CA THR A 31 10.96 11.18 4.39
C THR A 31 9.73 11.82 3.81
N GLN A 32 9.65 11.86 2.48
CA GLN A 32 8.41 12.16 1.81
C GLN A 32 7.43 11.21 2.50
N PRO A 33 6.44 11.71 3.27
CA PRO A 33 5.30 10.86 3.51
C PRO A 33 4.89 10.52 2.09
N VAL A 34 4.98 9.25 1.73
CA VAL A 34 4.40 8.80 0.48
C VAL A 34 2.93 9.10 0.69
N THR A 35 2.51 10.31 0.29
CA THR A 35 1.18 10.63 -0.14
C THR A 35 1.00 9.70 -1.32
N LEU A 36 0.64 8.46 -0.99
CA LEU A 36 0.04 7.52 -1.90
C LEU A 36 -1.17 8.28 -2.39
N ASN A 37 -0.99 8.94 -3.53
CA ASN A 37 -2.05 9.60 -4.25
C ASN A 37 -3.23 8.61 -4.23
N ASP A 38 -4.31 9.03 -3.58
CA ASP A 38 -5.62 8.38 -3.46
C ASP A 38 -6.31 8.32 -4.84
N THR A 39 -5.57 7.85 -5.83
CA THR A 39 -5.95 7.66 -7.23
C THR A 39 -5.13 6.53 -7.86
N SER A 40 -4.23 5.89 -7.10
CA SER A 40 -3.63 4.63 -7.50
C SER A 40 -4.68 3.54 -7.32
N LYS A 41 -5.33 3.14 -8.42
CA LYS A 41 -6.22 1.97 -8.51
C LYS A 41 -5.67 0.86 -7.64
N ARG A 42 -6.31 0.63 -6.48
CA ARG A 42 -5.76 -0.25 -5.45
C ARG A 42 -5.96 -1.69 -5.91
N TYR A 43 -4.91 -2.31 -6.41
CA TYR A 43 -4.93 -3.74 -6.75
C TYR A 43 -4.64 -4.59 -5.52
N VAL A 44 -5.39 -5.66 -5.40
CA VAL A 44 -5.38 -6.60 -4.28
C VAL A 44 -5.11 -8.00 -4.81
N TYR A 45 -4.24 -8.74 -4.13
CA TYR A 45 -3.70 -10.00 -4.65
C TYR A 45 -4.18 -11.22 -3.88
N GLY A 46 -4.56 -12.26 -4.63
CA GLY A 46 -4.94 -13.55 -4.09
C GLY A 46 -6.27 -13.56 -3.33
N ILE A 47 -6.62 -14.73 -2.79
CA ILE A 47 -7.85 -14.89 -2.00
C ILE A 47 -7.76 -14.13 -0.66
N SER A 48 -6.57 -14.10 -0.05
CA SER A 48 -6.31 -13.36 1.19
C SER A 48 -6.52 -11.86 0.99
N GLY A 49 -6.21 -11.36 -0.21
CA GLY A 49 -6.49 -9.99 -0.59
C GLY A 49 -7.99 -9.70 -0.62
N ILE A 50 -8.77 -10.55 -1.29
CA ILE A 50 -10.24 -10.43 -1.34
C ILE A 50 -10.83 -10.46 0.08
N ALA A 51 -10.34 -11.36 0.93
CA ALA A 51 -10.75 -11.46 2.33
C ALA A 51 -10.51 -10.14 3.09
N ARG A 52 -9.34 -9.53 2.94
CA ARG A 52 -8.99 -8.25 3.56
C ARG A 52 -9.81 -7.09 3.00
N LEU A 53 -10.09 -7.08 1.70
CA LEU A 53 -10.87 -6.03 1.05
C LEU A 53 -12.31 -5.98 1.59
N PHE A 54 -12.95 -7.15 1.75
CA PHE A 54 -14.32 -7.24 2.27
C PHE A 54 -14.42 -7.39 3.79
N GLY A 55 -13.29 -7.43 4.51
CA GLY A 55 -13.27 -7.73 5.94
C GLY A 55 -13.89 -9.08 6.30
N CYS A 56 -13.74 -10.09 5.42
CA CYS A 56 -14.40 -11.38 5.55
C CYS A 56 -13.41 -12.53 5.77
N SER A 57 -13.91 -13.69 6.20
CA SER A 57 -13.10 -14.90 6.34
C SER A 57 -12.73 -15.50 4.97
N ILE A 58 -11.61 -16.24 4.91
CA ILE A 58 -11.15 -16.95 3.69
C ILE A 58 -12.27 -17.80 3.03
N PRO A 59 -13.06 -18.63 3.73
CA PRO A 59 -14.12 -19.41 3.09
C PRO A 59 -15.22 -18.52 2.50
N THR A 60 -15.50 -17.37 3.13
CA THR A 60 -16.46 -16.41 2.61
C THR A 60 -15.94 -15.73 1.34
N ALA A 61 -14.66 -15.35 1.32
CA ALA A 61 -14.00 -14.82 0.12
C ALA A 61 -14.02 -15.84 -1.04
N ASN A 62 -13.80 -17.13 -0.75
CA ASN A 62 -13.93 -18.20 -1.74
C ASN A 62 -15.35 -18.28 -2.32
N ARG A 63 -16.38 -18.20 -1.47
CA ARG A 63 -17.78 -18.17 -1.92
C ARG A 63 -18.08 -16.94 -2.77
N ILE A 64 -17.53 -15.77 -2.41
CA ILE A 64 -17.70 -14.54 -3.20
C ILE A 64 -17.06 -14.71 -4.59
N LYS A 65 -15.84 -15.25 -4.67
CA LYS A 65 -15.19 -15.59 -5.94
C LYS A 65 -16.00 -16.61 -6.75
N GLN A 66 -16.51 -17.67 -6.12
CA GLN A 66 -17.31 -18.70 -6.78
C GLN A 66 -18.67 -18.18 -7.24
N SER A 67 -19.25 -17.20 -6.54
CA SER A 67 -20.55 -16.62 -6.86
C SER A 67 -20.53 -15.69 -8.09
N GLY A 68 -19.36 -15.38 -8.64
CA GLY A 68 -19.21 -14.57 -9.85
C GLY A 68 -19.53 -13.07 -9.70
N LYS A 69 -19.87 -12.61 -8.49
CA LYS A 69 -20.27 -11.21 -8.22
C LYS A 69 -19.21 -10.18 -8.59
N ILE A 70 -17.94 -10.59 -8.61
CA ILE A 70 -16.78 -9.70 -8.78
C ILE A 70 -15.95 -10.11 -10.00
N ASP A 71 -16.45 -10.99 -10.88
CA ASP A 71 -15.65 -11.52 -12.00
C ASP A 71 -15.09 -10.41 -12.90
N LYS A 72 -15.82 -9.30 -13.07
CA LYS A 72 -15.36 -8.15 -13.84
C LYS A 72 -14.17 -7.40 -13.20
N ALA A 73 -13.99 -7.48 -11.88
CA ALA A 73 -12.85 -6.87 -11.19
C ALA A 73 -11.67 -7.84 -11.04
N ILE A 74 -11.88 -9.13 -11.34
CA ILE A 74 -10.88 -10.18 -11.17
C ILE A 74 -10.15 -10.39 -12.49
N THR A 75 -8.86 -10.15 -12.50
CA THR A 75 -7.95 -10.61 -13.55
C THR A 75 -7.20 -11.83 -13.05
N GLN A 76 -7.49 -13.00 -13.64
CA GLN A 76 -6.84 -14.26 -13.28
C GLN A 76 -5.81 -14.65 -14.34
N ILE A 77 -4.55 -14.75 -13.94
CA ILE A 77 -3.46 -15.27 -14.77
C ILE A 77 -3.03 -16.60 -14.14
N GLY A 78 -3.55 -17.72 -14.65
CA GLY A 78 -3.32 -19.04 -14.08
C GLY A 78 -3.82 -19.14 -12.63
N ARG A 79 -2.92 -19.37 -11.66
CA ARG A 79 -3.24 -19.41 -10.22
C ARG A 79 -3.13 -18.04 -9.52
N LYS A 80 -2.64 -17.01 -10.23
CA LYS A 80 -2.54 -15.65 -9.70
C LYS A 80 -3.86 -14.94 -9.89
N ILE A 81 -4.37 -14.32 -8.84
CA ILE A 81 -5.62 -13.55 -8.83
C ILE A 81 -5.25 -12.12 -8.49
N ILE A 82 -5.61 -11.19 -9.36
CA ILE A 82 -5.43 -9.75 -9.19
C ILE A 82 -6.83 -9.13 -9.19
N VAL A 83 -7.14 -8.32 -8.19
CA VAL A 83 -8.47 -7.74 -8.00
C VAL A 83 -8.36 -6.23 -7.92
N GLU A 84 -9.11 -5.52 -8.75
CA GLU A 84 -9.23 -4.06 -8.64
C GLU A 84 -10.20 -3.71 -7.50
N ALA A 85 -9.73 -2.99 -6.48
CA ALA A 85 -10.49 -2.87 -5.24
C ALA A 85 -11.75 -2.02 -5.33
N GLU A 86 -11.67 -0.88 -6.03
CA GLU A 86 -12.80 0.04 -6.18
C GLU A 86 -13.94 -0.62 -6.97
N LEU A 87 -13.60 -1.24 -8.10
CA LEU A 87 -14.56 -1.94 -8.95
C LEU A 87 -15.17 -3.14 -8.21
N ALA A 88 -14.39 -3.85 -7.39
CA ALA A 88 -14.89 -4.93 -6.54
C ALA A 88 -15.92 -4.46 -5.50
N LEU A 89 -15.68 -3.31 -4.86
CA LEU A 89 -16.62 -2.73 -3.89
C LEU A 89 -17.90 -2.25 -4.56
N GLU A 90 -17.81 -1.58 -5.72
CA GLU A 90 -18.98 -1.12 -6.46
C GLU A 90 -19.88 -2.29 -6.89
N LEU A 91 -19.29 -3.36 -7.43
CA LEU A 91 -20.02 -4.55 -7.85
C LEU A 91 -20.64 -5.31 -6.67
N ALA A 92 -19.94 -5.41 -5.55
CA ALA A 92 -20.47 -6.03 -4.34
C ALA A 92 -21.64 -5.23 -3.74
N GLY A 93 -21.62 -3.90 -3.89
CA GLY A 93 -22.69 -3.00 -3.44
C GLY A 93 -23.98 -3.11 -4.25
N ARG A 94 -23.94 -3.61 -5.49
CA ARG A 94 -25.13 -3.89 -6.30
C ARG A 94 -25.88 -5.09 -5.72
N LYS A 95 -26.79 -4.79 -4.80
CA LYS A 95 -27.60 -5.78 -4.06
C LYS A 95 -28.51 -6.57 -5.00
N GLN A 96 -28.03 -7.71 -5.50
CA GLN A 96 -28.78 -8.61 -6.39
C GLN A 96 -29.65 -9.67 -5.68
N GLY A 97 -29.82 -9.60 -4.36
CA GLY A 97 -30.66 -10.59 -3.66
C GLY A 97 -30.80 -10.29 -2.19
N GLY A 98 -31.96 -9.77 -1.81
CA GLY A 98 -32.47 -9.86 -0.44
C GLY A 98 -32.77 -11.31 -0.09
N ARG A 99 -32.70 -11.62 1.20
CA ARG A 99 -33.10 -12.91 1.76
C ARG A 99 -34.57 -13.18 1.37
N ARG A 100 -34.82 -14.24 0.61
CA ARG A 100 -36.11 -14.93 0.71
C ARG A 100 -36.11 -15.76 1.98
#